data_AF-A0A9R1ENN9-F1
#
_entry.id   AF-A0A9R1ENN9-F1
#
_cell.length_a   1.000
_cell.length_b   1.000
_cell.length_c   1.000
_cell.angle_alpha   90.00
_cell.angle_beta   90.00
_cell.angle_gamma   90.00
#
_symmetry.space_group_name_H-M   'P 1'
#
loop_
_entity.id
_entity.type
_entity.pdbx_description
1 polymer ?
#
loop_
_entity_poly.entity_id
_entity_poly.type
_entity_poly.pdbx_seq_one_letter_code
_entity_poly.pdbx_strand_id
1 'polypeptide(L)'
;MVERRRLLLIPAISLTIGSLQYSLEKGAAKAEFTDMPALRGKDYGKTKMSYPDYTETESGLQYKELQDLRVGEGPSPKKGETVVIDWDGYTIGYYGRIFEARNKTKGGSFEVIPAFEEAMTGMRPGGVRRIIVPPDIGYPDNDLNKLGPKPTTFSGQRALDFVLRNQGLIDKTLLFDIELIRIIPSQ
;
A
#
# COMPACT_ATOMS: atom_id res chain seq x y z
N MET A 1 89.22 8.03 -7.81
CA MET A 1 89.20 7.97 -6.33
C MET A 1 87.88 8.56 -5.87
N VAL A 2 87.30 7.93 -4.87
CA VAL A 2 85.87 7.92 -4.48
C VAL A 2 85.47 9.20 -3.71
N GLU A 3 84.20 9.62 -3.88
CA GLU A 3 83.35 10.42 -2.95
C GLU A 3 83.66 11.93 -2.78
N ARG A 4 82.72 12.84 -2.43
CA ARG A 4 81.43 12.75 -1.72
C ARG A 4 80.68 14.09 -1.79
N ARG A 5 79.37 14.03 -1.49
CA ARG A 5 78.48 15.06 -0.91
C ARG A 5 77.73 15.99 -1.86
N ARG A 6 76.58 15.44 -2.27
CA ARG A 6 75.33 16.12 -2.66
C ARG A 6 74.89 17.12 -1.58
N LEU A 7 74.42 18.29 -2.04
CA LEU A 7 73.72 19.32 -1.25
C LEU A 7 72.39 18.80 -0.68
N LEU A 8 72.06 19.28 0.53
CA LEU A 8 70.81 19.06 1.25
C LEU A 8 69.80 20.19 0.97
N LEU A 9 68.53 19.80 0.79
CA LEU A 9 67.24 20.41 1.20
C LEU A 9 66.91 21.83 0.66
N ILE A 10 65.72 22.12 0.12
CA ILE A 10 64.39 22.12 0.78
C ILE A 10 63.30 21.62 -0.19
N PRO A 11 62.34 20.77 0.23
CA PRO A 11 61.18 20.42 -0.59
C PRO A 11 60.09 21.50 -0.52
N ALA A 12 59.62 21.96 -1.69
CA ALA A 12 58.37 22.70 -1.80
C ALA A 12 57.19 21.73 -1.57
N ILE A 13 56.44 21.95 -0.50
CA ILE A 13 55.20 21.21 -0.21
C ILE A 13 54.15 21.69 -1.21
N SER A 14 53.90 20.91 -2.25
CA SER A 14 52.67 21.05 -3.04
C SER A 14 51.55 20.33 -2.28
N LEU A 15 50.70 21.11 -1.61
CA LEU A 15 49.42 20.65 -1.07
C LEU A 15 48.48 20.35 -2.23
N THR A 16 48.58 19.15 -2.81
CA THR A 16 47.48 18.61 -3.62
C THR A 16 46.37 18.24 -2.66
N ILE A 17 45.28 19.00 -2.68
CA ILE A 17 44.03 18.74 -1.97
C ILE A 17 43.41 17.45 -2.56
N GLY A 18 43.93 16.31 -2.12
CA GLY A 18 43.32 15.00 -2.31
C GLY A 18 42.20 14.84 -1.28
N SER A 19 41.13 15.62 -1.38
CA SER A 19 39.96 15.44 -0.53
C SER A 19 38.63 15.80 -1.17
N LEU A 20 38.58 16.05 -2.49
CA LEU A 20 37.30 16.32 -3.18
C LEU A 20 36.80 15.17 -4.09
N GLN A 21 37.58 14.11 -4.26
CA GLN A 21 37.21 12.95 -5.09
C GLN A 21 36.65 11.77 -4.27
N TYR A 22 35.89 12.01 -3.20
CA TYR A 22 35.25 10.94 -2.42
C TYR A 22 33.71 10.99 -2.43
N SER A 23 33.10 11.95 -3.12
CA SER A 23 31.65 12.20 -3.01
C SER A 23 30.79 11.88 -4.23
N LEU A 24 31.28 11.23 -5.28
CA LEU A 24 30.49 11.10 -6.52
C LEU A 24 30.43 9.72 -7.17
N GLU A 25 30.68 8.63 -6.42
CA GLU A 25 30.58 7.28 -7.00
C GLU A 25 29.88 6.22 -6.14
N LYS A 26 29.05 6.61 -5.17
CA LYS A 26 28.02 5.68 -4.66
C LYS A 26 26.75 5.83 -5.46
N GLY A 27 26.85 5.41 -6.72
CA GLY A 27 25.70 5.03 -7.53
C GLY A 27 24.85 4.00 -6.77
N ALA A 28 23.54 4.14 -6.91
CA ALA A 28 22.53 3.28 -6.31
C ALA A 28 22.91 1.80 -6.47
N ALA A 29 23.29 1.16 -5.35
CA ALA A 29 23.41 -0.28 -5.30
C ALA A 29 21.99 -0.84 -5.57
N LYS A 30 21.77 -1.36 -6.78
CA LYS A 30 20.66 -2.27 -7.03
C LYS A 30 20.78 -3.39 -6.00
N ALA A 31 19.71 -3.67 -5.28
CA ALA A 31 19.65 -4.81 -4.39
C ALA A 31 19.97 -6.08 -5.19
N GLU A 32 21.17 -6.62 -5.02
CA GLU A 32 21.47 -7.99 -5.44
C GLU A 32 20.69 -8.90 -4.49
N PHE A 33 19.64 -9.51 -5.00
CA PHE A 33 18.86 -10.50 -4.25
C PHE A 33 19.72 -11.75 -4.09
N THR A 34 20.23 -12.01 -2.89
CA THR A 34 20.88 -13.28 -2.55
C THR A 34 19.86 -14.41 -2.70
N ASP A 35 20.17 -15.46 -3.48
CA ASP A 35 19.33 -16.66 -3.54
C ASP A 35 19.25 -17.29 -2.14
N MET A 36 18.04 -17.40 -1.62
CA MET A 36 17.75 -18.01 -0.33
C MET A 36 16.90 -19.26 -0.56
N PRO A 37 17.51 -20.46 -0.65
CA PRO A 37 16.79 -21.71 -0.93
C PRO A 37 15.63 -21.99 0.03
N ALA A 38 15.72 -21.50 1.28
CA ALA A 38 14.67 -21.63 2.29
C ALA A 38 13.36 -20.89 1.95
N LEU A 39 13.40 -19.92 1.03
CA LEU A 39 12.22 -19.18 0.57
C LEU A 39 11.54 -19.85 -0.65
N ARG A 40 12.17 -20.85 -1.25
CA ARG A 40 11.66 -21.52 -2.46
C ARG A 40 10.40 -22.31 -2.14
N GLY A 41 9.32 -22.06 -2.89
CA GLY A 41 8.02 -22.71 -2.67
C GLY A 41 7.28 -22.26 -1.42
N LYS A 42 7.81 -21.26 -0.68
CA LYS A 42 7.07 -20.60 0.38
C LYS A 42 6.50 -19.30 -0.18
N ASP A 43 5.17 -19.17 -0.14
CA ASP A 43 4.46 -18.01 -0.67
C ASP A 43 4.56 -16.81 0.29
N TYR A 44 5.79 -16.38 0.58
CA TYR A 44 6.02 -15.21 1.42
C TYR A 44 5.93 -13.91 0.64
N GLY A 45 5.63 -13.91 -0.67
CA GLY A 45 5.59 -12.66 -1.41
C GLY A 45 5.40 -12.70 -2.92
N LYS A 46 4.69 -13.66 -3.53
CA LYS A 46 4.41 -13.56 -4.98
C LYS A 46 3.02 -13.98 -5.47
N THR A 47 2.09 -14.33 -4.60
CA THR A 47 0.72 -14.51 -5.07
C THR A 47 -0.17 -13.46 -4.44
N LYS A 48 -0.75 -12.59 -5.29
CA LYS A 48 -1.91 -11.78 -4.89
C LYS A 48 -2.95 -12.76 -4.35
N MET A 49 -3.40 -12.55 -3.13
CA MET A 49 -4.48 -13.33 -2.55
C MET A 49 -5.70 -13.27 -3.48
N SER A 50 -6.22 -14.43 -3.85
CA SER A 50 -7.40 -14.57 -4.70
C SER A 50 -8.30 -15.68 -4.16
N TYR A 51 -9.60 -15.47 -4.25
CA TYR A 51 -10.61 -16.36 -3.69
C TYR A 51 -11.58 -16.83 -4.80
N PRO A 52 -11.71 -18.15 -5.04
CA PRO A 52 -12.49 -18.68 -6.16
C PRO A 52 -14.01 -18.52 -5.98
N ASP A 53 -14.49 -18.26 -4.77
CA ASP A 53 -15.91 -18.03 -4.47
C ASP A 53 -16.33 -16.55 -4.58
N TYR A 54 -15.42 -15.67 -5.01
CA TYR A 54 -15.68 -14.24 -5.22
C TYR A 54 -15.91 -13.95 -6.70
N THR A 55 -16.71 -12.92 -6.97
CA THR A 55 -16.81 -12.37 -8.33
C THR A 55 -15.59 -11.48 -8.57
N GLU A 56 -14.86 -11.71 -9.66
CA GLU A 56 -13.70 -10.92 -10.05
C GLU A 56 -14.04 -10.02 -11.24
N THR A 57 -13.58 -8.77 -11.18
CA THR A 57 -13.77 -7.77 -12.23
C THR A 57 -12.53 -7.67 -13.12
N GLU A 58 -12.63 -6.91 -14.21
CA GLU A 58 -11.51 -6.69 -15.14
C GLU A 58 -10.30 -5.99 -14.49
N SER A 59 -10.52 -5.23 -13.41
CA SER A 59 -9.46 -4.56 -12.65
C SER A 59 -8.77 -5.49 -11.64
N GLY A 60 -9.26 -6.72 -11.48
CA GLY A 60 -8.82 -7.69 -10.48
C GLY A 60 -9.43 -7.48 -9.09
N LEU A 61 -10.36 -6.52 -8.93
CA LEU A 61 -11.16 -6.43 -7.71
C LEU A 61 -11.96 -7.72 -7.57
N GLN A 62 -11.90 -8.35 -6.40
CA GLN A 62 -12.84 -9.42 -6.09
C GLN A 62 -13.84 -8.96 -5.05
N TYR A 63 -15.11 -9.31 -5.21
CA TYR A 63 -16.14 -8.97 -4.24
C TYR A 63 -17.15 -10.09 -4.02
N LYS A 64 -17.77 -10.04 -2.85
CA LYS A 64 -18.84 -10.95 -2.44
C LYS A 64 -19.85 -10.17 -1.61
N GLU A 65 -21.12 -10.27 -2.00
CA GLU A 65 -22.21 -9.72 -1.20
C GLU A 65 -22.36 -10.54 0.08
N LEU A 66 -22.31 -9.87 1.23
CA LEU A 66 -22.56 -10.52 2.52
C LEU A 66 -24.07 -10.50 2.78
N GLN A 67 -24.81 -11.33 2.02
CA GLN A 67 -26.27 -11.42 2.07
C GLN A 67 -26.78 -11.78 3.47
N ASP A 68 -25.98 -12.53 4.22
CA ASP A 68 -26.23 -12.95 5.60
C ASP A 68 -26.34 -11.76 6.57
N LEU A 69 -25.82 -10.58 6.19
CA LEU A 69 -25.82 -9.37 7.02
C LEU A 69 -26.99 -8.43 6.67
N ARG A 70 -27.23 -8.13 5.37
CA ARG A 70 -28.38 -7.38 4.83
C ARG A 70 -28.22 -7.14 3.31
N VAL A 71 -29.27 -7.39 2.54
CA VAL A 71 -29.40 -6.82 1.18
C VAL A 71 -30.06 -5.45 1.37
N GLY A 72 -29.29 -4.38 1.18
CA GLY A 72 -29.79 -3.01 1.31
C GLY A 72 -30.98 -2.72 0.39
N GLU A 73 -31.75 -1.68 0.71
CA GLU A 73 -32.91 -1.25 -0.06
C GLU A 73 -32.68 0.13 -0.72
N GLY A 74 -33.45 0.42 -1.77
CA GLY A 74 -33.39 1.71 -2.47
C GLY A 74 -32.45 1.74 -3.67
N PRO A 75 -32.24 2.92 -4.27
CA PRO A 75 -31.44 3.07 -5.48
C PRO A 75 -29.95 2.86 -5.20
N SER A 76 -29.22 2.38 -6.20
CA SER A 76 -27.76 2.35 -6.15
C SER A 76 -27.17 3.74 -6.40
N PRO A 77 -26.00 4.05 -5.81
CA PRO A 77 -25.32 5.30 -6.05
C PRO A 77 -24.99 5.49 -7.54
N LYS A 78 -25.20 6.70 -8.05
CA LYS A 78 -24.75 7.11 -9.39
C LYS A 78 -23.38 7.76 -9.32
N LYS A 79 -22.65 7.73 -10.44
CA LYS A 79 -21.36 8.41 -10.56
C LYS A 79 -21.51 9.90 -10.23
N GLY A 80 -20.68 10.38 -9.31
CA GLY A 80 -20.69 11.76 -8.83
C GLY A 80 -21.57 12.02 -7.60
N GLU A 81 -22.38 11.05 -7.16
CA GLU A 81 -23.09 11.15 -5.89
C GLU A 81 -22.15 10.92 -4.71
N THR A 82 -22.41 11.63 -3.61
CA THR A 82 -21.67 11.45 -2.37
C THR A 82 -22.33 10.35 -1.55
N VAL A 83 -21.55 9.41 -1.02
CA VAL A 83 -22.04 8.33 -0.16
C VAL A 83 -21.48 8.44 1.25
N VAL A 84 -22.20 7.86 2.20
CA VAL A 84 -21.72 7.62 3.56
C VAL A 84 -21.55 6.12 3.72
N ILE A 85 -20.37 5.70 4.17
CA ILE A 85 -20.01 4.29 4.35
C ILE A 85 -19.51 4.02 5.77
N ASP A 86 -19.61 2.77 6.22
CA ASP A 86 -18.73 2.24 7.26
C ASP A 86 -17.84 1.16 6.66
N TRP A 87 -16.68 0.92 7.25
CA TRP A 87 -15.74 -0.05 6.72
C TRP A 87 -14.77 -0.61 7.77
N ASP A 88 -14.39 -1.87 7.57
CA ASP A 88 -13.30 -2.56 8.25
C ASP A 88 -12.16 -2.83 7.27
N GLY A 89 -10.94 -3.01 7.79
CA GLY A 89 -9.76 -3.17 6.94
C GLY A 89 -8.74 -4.15 7.49
N TYR A 90 -8.25 -5.03 6.63
CA TYR A 90 -7.32 -6.11 6.96
C TYR A 90 -6.19 -6.22 5.94
N THR A 91 -4.97 -6.46 6.42
CA THR A 91 -3.78 -6.70 5.60
C THR A 91 -3.65 -8.19 5.26
N ILE A 92 -4.58 -8.74 4.47
CA ILE A 92 -4.65 -10.19 4.23
C ILE A 92 -3.43 -10.75 3.50
N GLY A 93 -2.84 -9.99 2.58
CA GLY A 93 -1.57 -10.37 1.95
C GLY A 93 -0.37 -10.42 2.92
N TYR A 94 -0.54 -9.92 4.15
CA TYR A 94 0.50 -9.91 5.17
C TYR A 94 -0.04 -10.17 6.58
N TYR A 95 -0.09 -11.45 6.98
CA TYR A 95 -0.52 -11.93 8.30
C TYR A 95 -1.96 -11.60 8.71
N GLY A 96 -2.78 -10.97 7.85
CA GLY A 96 -4.19 -10.71 8.12
C GLY A 96 -4.45 -9.75 9.27
N ARG A 97 -3.53 -8.81 9.55
CA ARG A 97 -3.70 -7.88 10.67
C ARG A 97 -4.82 -6.90 10.39
N ILE A 98 -5.70 -6.74 11.37
CA ILE A 98 -6.71 -5.69 11.42
C ILE A 98 -6.01 -4.34 11.52
N PHE A 99 -6.29 -3.45 10.57
CA PHE A 99 -5.86 -2.06 10.65
C PHE A 99 -7.03 -1.10 10.94
N GLU A 100 -8.26 -1.54 10.74
CA GLU A 100 -9.45 -0.81 11.13
C GLU A 100 -10.55 -1.79 11.51
N ALA A 101 -11.27 -1.52 12.60
CA ALA A 101 -12.38 -2.35 13.09
C ALA A 101 -13.61 -1.50 13.43
N ARG A 102 -14.79 -2.10 13.25
CA ARG A 102 -16.12 -1.54 13.50
C ARG A 102 -16.24 -1.06 14.93
N ASN A 103 -16.23 0.26 15.11
CA ASN A 103 -16.63 0.86 16.38
C ASN A 103 -17.24 2.27 16.29
N LYS A 104 -17.34 2.90 15.10
CA LYS A 104 -18.06 4.17 14.87
C LYS A 104 -18.42 4.30 13.40
N THR A 105 -19.59 4.89 13.09
CA THR A 105 -19.92 5.36 11.74
C THR A 105 -18.83 6.31 11.25
N LYS A 106 -18.04 5.88 10.27
CA LYS A 106 -17.02 6.71 9.64
C LYS A 106 -17.68 7.56 8.56
N GLY A 107 -18.32 8.64 8.97
CA GLY A 107 -18.81 9.62 8.00
C GLY A 107 -17.66 10.15 7.14
N GLY A 108 -17.85 10.21 5.83
CA GLY A 108 -17.09 11.14 5.02
C GLY A 108 -17.17 10.94 3.52
N SER A 109 -17.35 12.07 2.85
CA SER A 109 -17.03 12.29 1.44
C SER A 109 -15.51 12.37 1.32
N PHE A 110 -14.85 11.23 1.15
CA PHE A 110 -13.42 11.18 0.87
C PHE A 110 -13.22 10.82 -0.61
N GLU A 111 -12.16 11.33 -1.22
CA GLU A 111 -11.61 10.68 -2.42
C GLU A 111 -11.08 9.32 -1.97
N VAL A 112 -11.73 8.26 -2.46
CA VAL A 112 -11.43 6.88 -2.08
C VAL A 112 -10.54 6.22 -3.13
N ILE A 113 -9.85 5.15 -2.74
CA ILE A 113 -9.12 4.29 -3.68
C ILE A 113 -10.05 3.76 -4.79
N PRO A 114 -9.53 3.50 -6.01
CA PRO A 114 -10.35 3.06 -7.14
C PRO A 114 -11.21 1.82 -6.85
N ALA A 115 -10.69 0.89 -6.04
CA ALA A 115 -11.42 -0.29 -5.61
C ALA A 115 -12.74 0.03 -4.88
N PHE A 116 -12.79 1.10 -4.08
CA PHE A 116 -14.01 1.50 -3.38
C PHE A 116 -15.04 2.07 -4.35
N GLU A 117 -14.63 2.91 -5.31
CA GLU A 117 -15.55 3.45 -6.32
C GLU A 117 -16.20 2.33 -7.13
N GLU A 118 -15.38 1.38 -7.57
CA GLU A 118 -15.84 0.21 -8.30
C GLU A 118 -16.77 -0.65 -7.42
N ALA A 119 -16.38 -0.91 -6.17
CA ALA A 119 -17.16 -1.70 -5.23
C ALA A 119 -18.51 -1.09 -4.85
N MET A 120 -18.69 0.23 -4.93
CA MET A 120 -20.00 0.86 -4.67
C MET A 120 -21.01 0.59 -5.79
N THR A 121 -20.54 0.22 -6.98
CA THR A 121 -21.42 -0.02 -8.13
C THR A 121 -22.37 -1.18 -7.82
N GLY A 122 -23.68 -0.91 -7.96
CA GLY A 122 -24.73 -1.88 -7.68
C GLY A 122 -25.03 -2.14 -6.20
N MET A 123 -24.27 -1.55 -5.26
CA MET A 123 -24.64 -1.59 -3.83
C MET A 123 -25.92 -0.79 -3.58
N ARG A 124 -26.59 -1.08 -2.47
CA ARG A 124 -27.80 -0.37 -2.02
C ARG A 124 -27.63 0.03 -0.55
N PRO A 125 -28.20 1.18 -0.12
CA PRO A 125 -28.21 1.58 1.29
C PRO A 125 -28.63 0.45 2.25
N GLY A 126 -27.81 0.19 3.28
CA GLY A 126 -27.91 -0.93 4.23
C GLY A 126 -27.21 -2.22 3.78
N GLY A 127 -26.70 -2.27 2.54
CA GLY A 127 -26.00 -3.42 2.00
C GLY A 127 -24.55 -3.50 2.48
N VAL A 128 -24.09 -4.73 2.75
CA VAL A 128 -22.69 -5.01 3.13
C VAL A 128 -22.02 -5.86 2.07
N ARG A 129 -20.83 -5.44 1.64
CA ARG A 129 -20.01 -6.13 0.65
C ARG A 129 -18.63 -6.38 1.22
N ARG A 130 -18.05 -7.55 0.94
CA ARG A 130 -16.64 -7.82 1.19
C ARG A 130 -15.87 -7.66 -0.12
N ILE A 131 -14.76 -6.95 -0.06
CA ILE A 131 -13.88 -6.74 -1.21
C ILE A 131 -12.45 -7.16 -0.93
N ILE A 132 -11.81 -7.75 -1.93
CA ILE A 132 -10.40 -8.12 -1.98
C ILE A 132 -9.74 -7.18 -2.96
N VAL A 133 -8.88 -6.31 -2.43
CA VAL A 133 -8.31 -5.18 -3.16
C VAL A 133 -6.89 -5.51 -3.53
N PRO A 134 -6.59 -5.78 -4.83
CA PRO A 134 -5.23 -5.91 -5.26
C PRO A 134 -4.52 -4.55 -5.23
N PRO A 135 -3.17 -4.53 -5.17
CA PRO A 135 -2.41 -3.30 -4.97
C PRO A 135 -2.63 -2.25 -6.07
N ASP A 136 -2.89 -2.69 -7.31
CA ASP A 136 -3.00 -1.82 -8.50
C ASP A 136 -4.20 -0.85 -8.43
N ILE A 137 -5.26 -1.22 -7.70
CA ILE A 137 -6.46 -0.39 -7.46
C ILE A 137 -6.62 -0.05 -5.97
N GLY A 138 -5.56 -0.23 -5.20
CA GLY A 138 -5.45 0.16 -3.80
C GLY A 138 -4.94 1.59 -3.64
N TYR A 139 -4.01 1.80 -2.71
CA TYR A 139 -3.44 3.12 -2.43
C TYR A 139 -2.37 3.50 -3.46
N PRO A 140 -2.51 4.64 -4.16
CA PRO A 140 -1.54 5.10 -5.15
C PRO A 140 -0.14 5.26 -4.56
N ASP A 141 0.87 4.84 -5.31
CA ASP A 141 2.29 4.86 -4.91
C ASP A 141 2.58 4.18 -3.57
N ASN A 142 1.67 3.32 -3.10
CA ASN A 142 1.68 2.75 -1.76
C ASN A 142 1.77 3.81 -0.65
N ASP A 143 1.06 4.93 -0.80
CA ASP A 143 0.99 5.99 0.19
C ASP A 143 -0.45 6.20 0.68
N LEU A 144 -0.72 5.80 1.92
CA LEU A 144 -2.02 6.00 2.56
C LEU A 144 -2.41 7.48 2.70
N ASN A 145 -1.51 8.43 2.45
CA ASN A 145 -1.82 9.84 2.57
C ASN A 145 -2.53 10.41 1.33
N LYS A 146 -2.44 9.73 0.18
CA LYS A 146 -2.98 10.23 -1.09
C LYS A 146 -4.49 10.08 -1.21
N LEU A 147 -5.01 8.91 -0.87
CA LEU A 147 -6.45 8.61 -0.93
C LEU A 147 -6.92 7.92 0.35
N GLY A 148 -8.22 7.98 0.58
CA GLY A 148 -8.90 7.22 1.62
C GLY A 148 -9.33 5.82 1.14
N PRO A 149 -9.88 5.00 2.04
CA PRO A 149 -10.14 5.33 3.43
C PRO A 149 -8.86 5.31 4.29
N LYS A 150 -8.80 6.05 5.40
CA LYS A 150 -7.62 6.06 6.28
C LYS A 150 -7.98 5.51 7.66
N PRO A 151 -7.14 4.67 8.27
CA PRO A 151 -7.42 4.15 9.61
C PRO A 151 -7.50 5.28 10.64
N THR A 152 -8.46 5.17 11.56
CA THR A 152 -8.75 6.17 12.59
C THR A 152 -7.78 6.10 13.77
N THR A 153 -7.17 4.93 13.99
CA THR A 153 -6.23 4.70 15.08
C THR A 153 -4.79 4.80 14.60
N PHE A 154 -3.89 5.28 15.47
CA PHE A 154 -2.45 5.31 15.18
C PHE A 154 -1.88 3.91 14.89
N SER A 155 -2.31 2.90 15.65
CA SER A 155 -1.93 1.50 15.43
C SER A 155 -2.39 1.01 14.06
N GLY A 156 -3.60 1.37 13.65
CA GLY A 156 -4.15 1.05 12.33
C GLY A 156 -3.35 1.69 11.20
N GLN A 157 -3.07 2.99 11.32
CA GLN A 157 -2.25 3.71 10.35
C GLN A 157 -0.87 3.06 10.21
N ARG A 158 -0.21 2.72 11.32
CA ARG A 158 1.09 2.03 11.28
C ARG A 158 1.01 0.64 10.65
N ALA A 159 -0.04 -0.13 10.92
CA ALA A 159 -0.20 -1.47 10.38
C ALA A 159 -0.36 -1.43 8.85
N LEU A 160 -1.22 -0.54 8.35
CA LEU A 160 -1.42 -0.34 6.92
C LEU A 160 -0.15 0.24 6.26
N ASP A 161 0.43 1.29 6.84
CA ASP A 161 1.63 1.94 6.31
C ASP A 161 2.83 0.99 6.21
N PHE A 162 3.00 0.11 7.20
CA PHE A 162 4.04 -0.92 7.16
C PHE A 162 3.92 -1.81 5.93
N VAL A 163 2.69 -2.23 5.58
CA VAL A 163 2.45 -3.08 4.40
C VAL A 163 2.65 -2.30 3.12
N LEU A 164 2.08 -1.09 3.03
CA LEU A 164 2.19 -0.27 1.83
C LEU A 164 3.65 0.11 1.53
N ARG A 165 4.38 0.63 2.51
CA ARG A 165 5.76 1.10 2.31
C ARG A 165 6.80 -0.01 2.28
N ASN A 166 6.42 -1.26 2.53
CA ASN A 166 7.36 -2.37 2.46
C ASN A 166 7.95 -2.47 1.05
N GLN A 167 9.28 -2.42 0.98
CA GLN A 167 10.06 -2.59 -0.26
C GLN A 167 10.47 -4.06 -0.50
N GLY A 168 10.22 -4.94 0.47
CA GLY A 168 10.42 -6.37 0.35
C GLY A 168 9.32 -7.04 -0.48
N LEU A 169 9.45 -8.35 -0.64
CA LEU A 169 8.44 -9.19 -1.29
C LEU A 169 7.33 -9.50 -0.28
N ILE A 170 6.35 -8.61 -0.11
CA ILE A 170 5.11 -8.94 0.60
C ILE A 170 3.91 -8.74 -0.32
N ASP A 171 2.89 -9.57 -0.15
CA ASP A 171 1.60 -9.32 -0.80
C ASP A 171 0.90 -8.14 -0.11
N LYS A 172 0.55 -7.13 -0.90
CA LYS A 172 -0.13 -5.92 -0.44
C LYS A 172 -1.65 -5.98 -0.66
N THR A 173 -2.18 -7.16 -0.97
CA THR A 173 -3.62 -7.39 -1.09
C THR A 173 -4.31 -7.08 0.23
N LEU A 174 -5.34 -6.26 0.17
CA LEU A 174 -6.14 -5.84 1.32
C LEU A 174 -7.52 -6.46 1.26
N LEU A 175 -8.16 -6.60 2.42
CA LEU A 175 -9.57 -6.94 2.52
C LEU A 175 -10.28 -5.79 3.20
N PHE A 176 -11.45 -5.43 2.66
CA PHE A 176 -12.38 -4.53 3.32
C PHE A 176 -13.77 -5.16 3.40
N ASP A 177 -14.41 -4.99 4.55
CA ASP A 177 -15.86 -5.11 4.65
C ASP A 177 -16.43 -3.70 4.60
N ILE A 178 -17.31 -3.42 3.64
CA ILE A 178 -17.89 -2.10 3.40
C ILE A 178 -19.40 -2.15 3.56
N GLU A 179 -19.96 -1.20 4.29
CA GLU A 179 -21.39 -0.99 4.44
C GLU A 179 -21.76 0.35 3.80
N LEU A 180 -22.68 0.34 2.83
CA LEU A 180 -23.25 1.57 2.28
C LEU A 180 -24.36 2.05 3.21
N ILE A 181 -24.11 3.09 4.01
CA ILE A 181 -25.10 3.58 4.99
C ILE A 181 -26.21 4.36 4.29
N ARG A 182 -25.84 5.34 3.45
CA ARG A 182 -26.78 6.18 2.72
C ARG A 182 -26.12 6.92 1.56
N ILE A 183 -26.94 7.37 0.62
CA ILE A 183 -26.56 8.27 -0.46
C ILE A 183 -26.96 9.69 -0.05
N ILE A 184 -26.07 10.66 -0.23
CA ILE A 184 -26.33 12.08 -0.05
C ILE A 184 -26.78 12.63 -1.40
N PRO A 185 -28.00 13.15 -1.53
CA PRO A 185 -28.46 13.76 -2.77
C PRO A 185 -27.56 14.92 -3.19
N SER A 186 -27.17 14.97 -4.46
CA SER A 186 -26.54 16.16 -5.05
C SER A 186 -27.55 17.32 -5.00
N GLN A 187 -27.14 18.46 -4.44
CA GLN A 187 -27.93 19.70 -4.47
C GLN A 187 -28.03 20.28 -5.89
#